data_AF-A0A3B0VM06-F1
#
_entry.id   AF-A0A3B0VM06-F1
#
_cell.length_a   1.000
_cell.length_b   1.000
_cell.length_c   1.000
_cell.angle_alpha   90.00
_cell.angle_beta   90.00
_cell.angle_gamma   90.00
#
_symmetry.space_group_name_H-M   'P 1'
#
loop_
_entity.id
_entity.type
_entity.pdbx_description
1 polymer ?
#
loop_
_entity_poly.entity_id
_entity_poly.type
_entity_poly.pdbx_seq_one_letter_code
_entity_poly.pdbx_strand_id
1 'polypeptide(L)'
;MNKEDGAKKIAQTAVMVFVVALALCLPGGNGTVAQAASGAKHATNEAAAAKVRAEAAKALLEAQNAMDKADEMMRMAQKQRQKSMSKEKDAFQKMVAAGYYPSDITLTAQNGQVHAVFSHRKHLLREHLKCTECHPRIFIMNAAREKKKKGFTMANMRKGLYCGHCHNGKRAFSVADLAMCKRCHPKQL
;
A
#
# COMPACT_ATOMS: atom_id res chain seq x y z
N MET A 1 -17.71 -5.70 32.32
CA MET A 1 -19.01 -5.03 32.16
C MET A 1 -19.15 -4.66 30.70
N ASN A 2 -20.22 -5.18 30.09
CA ASN A 2 -20.27 -5.49 28.67
C ASN A 2 -20.70 -4.29 27.82
N LYS A 3 -20.17 -4.26 26.59
CA LYS A 3 -20.38 -3.24 25.55
C LYS A 3 -21.84 -3.20 25.02
N GLU A 4 -22.73 -4.01 25.58
CA GLU A 4 -24.13 -4.19 25.17
C GLU A 4 -25.14 -3.40 26.03
N ASP A 5 -24.75 -2.92 27.23
CA ASP A 5 -25.67 -2.18 28.11
C ASP A 5 -25.81 -0.69 27.73
N GLY A 6 -24.86 -0.16 26.95
CA GLY A 6 -24.89 1.23 26.49
C GLY A 6 -25.99 1.49 25.45
N ALA A 7 -26.26 0.52 24.56
CA ALA A 7 -27.18 0.69 23.44
C ALA A 7 -28.67 0.70 23.87
N LYS A 8 -29.02 0.04 24.98
CA LYS A 8 -30.40 0.04 25.51
C LYS A 8 -30.77 1.34 26.23
N LYS A 9 -29.81 2.03 26.86
CA LYS A 9 -30.06 3.29 27.56
C LYS A 9 -30.37 4.45 26.60
N ILE A 10 -29.80 4.43 25.40
CA ILE A 10 -30.02 5.45 24.35
C ILE A 10 -31.37 5.29 23.63
N ALA A 11 -31.93 4.07 23.60
CA ALA A 11 -33.24 3.82 22.99
C ALA A 11 -34.42 4.23 23.91
N GLN A 12 -34.25 4.16 25.23
CA GLN A 12 -35.32 4.50 26.18
C GLN A 12 -35.49 6.01 26.40
N THR A 13 -34.43 6.81 26.25
CA THR A 13 -34.51 8.28 26.34
C THR A 13 -35.14 8.91 25.09
N ALA A 14 -35.11 8.21 23.95
CA ALA A 14 -35.68 8.69 22.69
C ALA A 14 -37.22 8.64 22.64
N VAL A 15 -37.87 7.79 23.44
CA VAL A 15 -39.33 7.61 23.41
C VAL A 15 -40.07 8.61 24.32
N MET A 16 -39.45 9.10 25.39
CA MET A 16 -40.09 10.08 26.29
C MET A 16 -40.09 11.52 25.75
N VAL A 17 -39.17 11.86 24.85
CA VAL A 17 -39.13 13.19 24.23
C VAL A 17 -40.20 13.34 23.14
N PHE A 18 -40.69 12.22 22.58
CA PHE A 18 -41.69 12.24 21.51
C PHE A 18 -43.15 12.31 21.99
N VAL A 19 -43.43 12.06 23.27
CA VAL A 19 -44.80 12.02 23.80
C VAL A 19 -45.23 13.32 24.50
N VAL A 20 -44.29 14.18 24.91
CA VAL A 20 -44.62 15.49 25.54
C VAL A 20 -45.00 16.55 24.50
N ALA A 21 -44.72 16.32 23.21
CA ALA A 21 -45.00 17.28 22.14
C ALA A 21 -46.44 17.24 21.58
N LEU A 22 -47.31 16.32 22.04
CA LEU A 22 -48.64 16.10 21.44
C LEU A 22 -49.83 16.63 22.26
N ALA A 23 -49.62 17.43 23.32
CA ALA A 23 -50.70 17.79 24.26
C ALA A 23 -50.84 19.28 24.61
N LEU A 24 -50.43 20.22 23.75
CA LEU A 24 -50.63 21.66 24.02
C LEU A 24 -51.10 22.52 22.84
N CYS A 25 -51.86 21.97 21.89
CA CYS A 25 -52.47 22.79 20.84
C CYS A 25 -53.97 22.50 20.68
N LEU A 26 -54.77 23.07 21.59
CA LEU A 26 -56.15 23.44 21.28
C LEU A 26 -56.13 24.68 20.37
N PRO A 27 -57.04 24.78 19.37
CA PRO A 27 -57.11 25.95 18.50
C PRO A 27 -57.94 27.04 19.20
N GLY A 28 -57.30 28.14 19.58
CA GLY A 28 -58.01 29.32 20.06
C GLY A 28 -57.08 30.37 20.66
N GLY A 29 -56.78 31.42 19.89
CA GLY A 29 -56.12 32.62 20.43
C GLY A 29 -55.32 33.41 19.40
N ASN A 30 -56.00 34.33 18.71
CA ASN A 30 -55.47 35.57 18.12
C ASN A 30 -54.02 35.54 17.60
N GLY A 31 -53.86 35.06 16.37
CA GLY A 31 -52.68 35.35 15.57
C GLY A 31 -52.58 36.85 15.28
N THR A 32 -51.66 37.53 15.96
CA THR A 32 -51.21 38.88 15.57
C THR A 32 -49.69 38.94 15.66
N VAL A 33 -49.06 39.06 14.48
CA VAL A 33 -47.71 39.59 14.16
C VAL A 33 -46.46 38.92 14.76
N ALA A 34 -46.46 38.34 15.96
CA ALA A 34 -45.25 37.80 16.60
C ALA A 34 -44.79 36.44 16.03
N GLN A 35 -45.74 35.57 15.63
CA GLN A 35 -45.44 34.24 15.08
C GLN A 35 -44.83 34.31 13.68
N ALA A 36 -45.21 35.30 12.87
CA ALA A 36 -44.63 35.56 11.55
C ALA A 36 -43.17 36.05 11.61
N ALA A 37 -42.81 36.85 12.63
CA ALA A 37 -41.46 37.38 12.79
C ALA A 37 -40.44 36.31 13.24
N SER A 38 -40.86 35.31 14.03
CA SER A 38 -40.00 34.17 14.39
C SER A 38 -39.84 33.17 13.23
N GLY A 39 -40.91 32.89 12.48
CA GLY A 39 -40.86 32.04 11.29
C GLY A 39 -39.99 32.62 10.17
N ALA A 40 -40.03 33.94 9.96
CA ALA A 40 -39.15 34.62 9.01
C ALA A 40 -37.67 34.53 9.42
N LYS A 41 -37.34 34.73 10.70
CA LYS A 41 -35.96 34.60 11.21
C LYS A 41 -35.44 33.16 11.19
N HIS A 42 -36.29 32.18 11.46
CA HIS A 42 -35.94 30.75 11.39
C HIS A 42 -35.72 30.31 9.93
N ALA A 43 -36.58 30.75 9.01
CA ALA A 43 -36.45 30.49 7.57
C ALA A 43 -35.19 31.15 6.97
N THR A 44 -34.82 32.36 7.39
CA THR A 44 -33.58 33.01 6.94
C THR A 44 -32.33 32.32 7.46
N ASN A 45 -32.35 31.80 8.68
CA ASN A 45 -31.23 31.05 9.26
C ASN A 45 -31.07 29.66 8.63
N GLU A 46 -32.17 29.01 8.27
CA GLU A 46 -32.16 27.72 7.58
C GLU A 46 -31.69 27.86 6.12
N ALA A 47 -32.11 28.92 5.41
CA ALA A 47 -31.61 29.25 4.09
C ALA A 47 -30.10 29.58 4.08
N ALA A 48 -29.63 30.32 5.09
CA ALA A 48 -28.20 30.60 5.27
C ALA A 48 -27.40 29.31 5.59
N ALA A 49 -27.92 28.45 6.47
CA ALA A 49 -27.31 27.16 6.78
C ALA A 49 -27.29 26.21 5.58
N ALA A 50 -28.34 26.22 4.74
CA ALA A 50 -28.40 25.44 3.50
C ALA A 50 -27.34 25.90 2.49
N LYS A 51 -27.12 27.21 2.37
CA LYS A 51 -26.06 27.77 1.50
C LYS A 51 -24.66 27.35 1.98
N VAL A 52 -24.39 27.44 3.28
CA VAL A 52 -23.10 26.99 3.86
C VAL A 52 -22.90 25.49 3.65
N ARG A 53 -23.95 24.67 3.80
CA ARG A 53 -23.87 23.22 3.53
C ARG A 53 -23.63 22.92 2.05
N ALA A 54 -24.27 23.65 1.14
CA ALA A 54 -24.07 23.50 -0.30
C ALA A 54 -22.64 23.90 -0.72
N GLU A 55 -22.12 24.98 -0.16
CA GLU A 55 -20.73 25.41 -0.36
C GLU A 55 -19.73 24.39 0.20
N ALA A 56 -19.99 23.84 1.40
CA ALA A 56 -19.17 22.77 1.97
C ALA A 56 -19.21 21.47 1.14
N ALA A 57 -20.38 21.08 0.62
CA ALA A 57 -20.52 19.91 -0.26
C ALA A 57 -19.76 20.11 -1.58
N LYS A 58 -19.82 21.32 -2.16
CA LYS A 58 -19.06 21.67 -3.35
C LYS A 58 -17.55 21.59 -3.08
N ALA A 59 -17.07 22.13 -1.97
CA ALA A 59 -15.67 22.05 -1.58
C ALA A 59 -15.21 20.60 -1.37
N LEU A 60 -16.05 19.73 -0.79
CA LEU A 60 -15.75 18.30 -0.64
C LEU A 60 -15.67 17.57 -1.98
N LEU A 61 -16.56 17.87 -2.92
CA LEU A 61 -16.53 17.29 -4.27
C LEU A 61 -15.29 17.75 -5.04
N GLU A 62 -14.92 19.03 -4.95
CA GLU A 62 -13.70 19.57 -5.55
C GLU A 62 -12.45 18.90 -4.95
N ALA A 63 -12.43 18.68 -3.63
CA ALA A 63 -11.35 17.94 -2.98
C ALA A 63 -11.28 16.47 -3.45
N GLN A 64 -12.40 15.77 -3.58
CA GLN A 64 -12.44 14.40 -4.10
C GLN A 64 -11.92 14.33 -5.54
N ASN A 65 -12.39 15.22 -6.40
CA ASN A 65 -11.95 15.29 -7.80
C ASN A 65 -10.45 15.59 -7.93
N ALA A 66 -9.91 16.43 -7.03
CA ALA A 66 -8.47 16.69 -6.98
C ALA A 66 -7.67 15.43 -6.58
N MET A 67 -8.18 14.64 -5.62
CA MET A 67 -7.57 13.37 -5.22
C MET A 67 -7.65 12.32 -6.33
N ASP A 68 -8.79 12.18 -7.02
CA ASP A 68 -8.95 11.24 -8.13
C ASP A 68 -8.01 11.58 -9.30
N LYS A 69 -7.85 12.87 -9.60
CA LYS A 69 -6.89 13.34 -10.60
C LYS A 69 -5.45 13.06 -10.19
N ALA A 70 -5.11 13.19 -8.90
CA ALA A 70 -3.79 12.84 -8.39
C ALA A 70 -3.53 11.32 -8.51
N ASP A 71 -4.52 10.48 -8.21
CA ASP A 71 -4.44 9.03 -8.39
C ASP A 71 -4.25 8.63 -9.86
N GLU A 72 -4.94 9.29 -10.78
CA GLU A 72 -4.76 9.08 -12.22
C GLU A 72 -3.33 9.45 -12.66
N MET A 73 -2.83 10.62 -12.23
CA MET A 73 -1.47 11.04 -12.53
C MET A 73 -0.44 10.05 -11.99
N MET A 74 -0.63 9.55 -10.76
CA MET A 74 0.25 8.54 -10.17
C MET A 74 0.21 7.22 -10.93
N ARG A 75 -0.97 6.77 -11.37
CA ARG A 75 -1.11 5.57 -12.22
C ARG A 75 -0.41 5.74 -13.57
N MET A 76 -0.55 6.90 -14.20
CA MET A 76 0.12 7.21 -15.47
C MET A 76 1.65 7.23 -15.32
N ALA A 77 2.16 7.85 -14.24
CA ALA A 77 3.58 7.83 -13.91
C ALA A 77 4.10 6.41 -13.65
N GLN A 78 3.35 5.59 -12.91
CA GLN A 78 3.68 4.17 -12.69
C GLN A 78 3.71 3.38 -14.01
N LYS A 79 2.75 3.61 -14.90
CA LYS A 79 2.70 2.96 -16.22
C LYS A 79 3.89 3.33 -17.10
N GLN A 80 4.26 4.62 -17.13
CA GLN A 80 5.46 5.06 -17.84
C GLN A 80 6.73 4.43 -17.26
N ARG A 81 6.85 4.38 -15.92
CA ARG A 81 7.95 3.68 -15.24
C ARG A 81 7.99 2.21 -15.63
N GLN A 82 6.88 1.48 -15.57
CA GLN A 82 6.81 0.08 -15.97
C GLN A 82 7.24 -0.14 -17.42
N LYS A 83 6.79 0.71 -18.34
CA LYS A 83 7.17 0.67 -19.76
C LYS A 83 8.67 0.91 -19.97
N SER A 84 9.27 1.84 -19.21
CA SER A 84 10.72 2.05 -19.27
C SER A 84 11.49 0.83 -18.75
N MET A 85 11.05 0.25 -17.62
CA MET A 85 11.67 -0.94 -17.03
C MET A 85 11.52 -2.18 -17.92
N SER A 86 10.42 -2.32 -18.66
CA SER A 86 10.21 -3.45 -19.59
C SER A 86 11.12 -3.33 -20.79
N LYS A 87 11.24 -2.14 -21.40
CA LYS A 87 12.17 -1.90 -22.51
C LYS A 87 13.61 -2.21 -22.12
N GLU A 88 14.02 -1.81 -20.92
CA GLU A 88 15.36 -2.11 -20.39
C GLU A 88 15.55 -3.61 -20.09
N LYS A 89 14.50 -4.29 -19.59
CA LYS A 89 14.53 -5.75 -19.41
C LYS A 89 14.71 -6.47 -20.74
N ASP A 90 14.00 -6.05 -21.79
CA ASP A 90 14.08 -6.67 -23.10
C ASP A 90 15.45 -6.44 -23.75
N ALA A 91 16.02 -5.25 -23.61
CA ALA A 91 17.40 -4.96 -24.04
C ALA A 91 18.42 -5.84 -23.32
N PHE A 92 18.28 -6.02 -22.00
CA PHE A 92 19.14 -6.91 -21.23
C PHE A 92 19.02 -8.37 -21.69
N GLN A 93 17.80 -8.87 -21.92
CA GLN A 93 17.60 -10.24 -22.39
C GLN A 93 18.22 -10.48 -23.77
N LYS A 94 18.24 -9.48 -24.66
CA LYS A 94 18.96 -9.55 -25.94
C LYS A 94 20.47 -9.66 -25.74
N MET A 95 21.05 -8.90 -24.80
CA MET A 95 22.48 -9.01 -24.48
C MET A 95 22.84 -10.36 -23.86
N VAL A 96 21.97 -10.91 -23.01
CA VAL A 96 22.11 -12.26 -22.46
C VAL A 96 22.06 -13.31 -23.56
N ALA A 97 21.08 -13.22 -24.47
CA ALA A 97 20.95 -14.14 -25.60
C ALA A 97 22.16 -14.06 -26.56
N ALA A 98 22.76 -12.88 -26.70
CA ALA A 98 23.98 -12.66 -27.47
C ALA A 98 25.27 -13.04 -26.72
N GLY A 99 25.18 -13.53 -25.47
CA GLY A 99 26.33 -14.00 -24.69
C GLY A 99 27.17 -12.92 -24.02
N TYR A 100 26.77 -11.64 -24.08
CA TYR A 100 27.51 -10.54 -23.45
C TYR A 100 27.28 -10.44 -21.94
N TYR A 101 26.18 -11.01 -21.44
CA TYR A 101 25.80 -10.93 -20.03
C TYR A 101 25.30 -12.27 -19.48
N PRO A 102 25.55 -12.58 -18.20
CA PRO A 102 25.01 -13.78 -17.57
C PRO A 102 23.50 -13.66 -17.34
N SER A 103 22.79 -14.77 -17.56
CA SER A 103 21.37 -14.91 -17.23
C SER A 103 21.11 -14.81 -15.72
N ASP A 104 19.86 -14.52 -15.36
CA ASP A 104 19.39 -14.67 -13.98
C ASP A 104 19.46 -16.16 -13.55
N ILE A 105 19.75 -16.38 -12.26
CA ILE A 105 19.98 -17.72 -11.70
C ILE A 105 18.75 -18.15 -10.91
N THR A 106 18.18 -19.29 -11.28
CA THR A 106 17.13 -19.96 -10.51
C THR A 106 17.74 -21.03 -9.61
N LEU A 107 17.59 -20.87 -8.31
CA LEU A 107 17.99 -21.84 -7.29
C LEU A 107 16.82 -22.80 -7.07
N THR A 108 16.96 -24.03 -7.54
CA THR A 108 15.95 -25.09 -7.36
C THR A 108 16.29 -25.97 -6.17
N ALA A 109 15.26 -26.35 -5.42
CA ALA A 109 15.35 -27.41 -4.41
C ALA A 109 15.47 -28.79 -5.08
N GLN A 110 15.79 -29.81 -4.29
CA GLN A 110 15.96 -31.20 -4.77
C GLN A 110 14.68 -31.75 -5.43
N ASN A 111 13.52 -31.32 -4.96
CA ASN A 111 12.20 -31.67 -5.53
C ASN A 111 11.86 -30.88 -6.81
N GLY A 112 12.83 -30.17 -7.42
CA GLY A 112 12.63 -29.39 -8.64
C GLY A 112 11.90 -28.06 -8.44
N GLN A 113 11.41 -27.75 -7.25
CA GLN A 113 10.72 -26.48 -7.00
C GLN A 113 11.70 -25.31 -7.00
N VAL A 114 11.26 -24.18 -7.54
CA VAL A 114 11.99 -22.91 -7.43
C VAL A 114 12.04 -22.51 -5.97
N HIS A 115 13.23 -22.61 -5.38
CA HIS A 115 13.46 -22.24 -4.01
C HIS A 115 13.77 -20.76 -3.89
N ALA A 116 14.68 -20.24 -4.72
CA ALA A 116 15.02 -18.82 -4.77
C ALA A 116 15.44 -18.36 -6.18
N VAL A 117 15.40 -17.05 -6.44
CA VAL A 117 15.84 -16.47 -7.71
C VAL A 117 16.83 -15.33 -7.46
N PHE A 118 17.98 -15.38 -8.12
CA PHE A 118 18.96 -14.30 -8.15
C PHE A 118 18.94 -13.62 -9.52
N SER A 119 18.94 -12.28 -9.54
CA SER A 119 18.90 -11.50 -10.77
C SER A 119 20.19 -10.71 -10.98
N HIS A 120 20.99 -11.09 -11.98
CA HIS A 120 22.16 -10.30 -12.39
C HIS A 120 21.73 -8.91 -12.84
N ARG A 121 20.61 -8.83 -13.57
CA ARG A 121 20.07 -7.56 -14.04
C ARG A 121 19.84 -6.57 -12.90
N LYS A 122 19.18 -7.00 -11.81
CA LYS A 122 18.90 -6.10 -10.68
C LYS A 122 20.20 -5.60 -10.05
N HIS A 123 21.13 -6.51 -9.76
CA HIS A 123 22.37 -6.16 -9.08
C HIS A 123 23.30 -5.29 -9.95
N LEU A 124 23.39 -5.55 -11.25
CA LEU A 124 24.31 -4.84 -12.15
C LEU A 124 23.70 -3.53 -12.67
N LEU A 125 22.45 -3.53 -13.13
CA LEU A 125 21.84 -2.35 -13.76
C LEU A 125 21.14 -1.43 -12.78
N ARG A 126 20.44 -1.96 -11.78
CA ARG A 126 19.68 -1.12 -10.83
C ARG A 126 20.50 -0.71 -9.62
N GLU A 127 21.28 -1.65 -9.08
CA GLU A 127 22.15 -1.38 -7.92
C GLU A 127 23.59 -1.00 -8.34
N HIS A 128 23.85 -0.88 -9.65
CA HIS A 128 25.10 -0.42 -10.24
C HIS A 128 26.37 -1.15 -9.76
N LEU A 129 26.26 -2.46 -9.46
CA LEU A 129 27.39 -3.27 -9.01
C LEU A 129 28.26 -3.73 -10.19
N LYS A 130 29.55 -3.96 -9.91
CA LYS A 130 30.52 -4.52 -10.85
C LYS A 130 30.65 -6.03 -10.65
N CYS A 131 31.10 -6.76 -11.67
CA CYS A 131 31.31 -8.21 -11.61
C CYS A 131 32.23 -8.63 -10.46
N THR A 132 33.26 -7.82 -10.20
CA THR A 132 34.30 -8.05 -9.18
C THR A 132 33.82 -7.84 -7.74
N GLU A 133 32.68 -7.18 -7.54
CA GLU A 133 32.07 -7.05 -6.20
C GLU A 133 31.63 -8.41 -5.65
N CYS A 134 31.21 -9.30 -6.55
CA CYS A 134 30.72 -10.64 -6.23
C CYS A 134 31.75 -11.73 -6.54
N HIS A 135 32.42 -11.64 -7.69
CA HIS A 135 33.26 -12.72 -8.20
C HIS A 135 34.76 -12.40 -8.10
N PRO A 136 35.60 -13.40 -7.80
CA PRO A 136 35.24 -14.74 -7.32
C PRO A 136 34.99 -14.80 -5.80
N ARG A 137 35.15 -13.66 -5.11
CA ARG A 137 35.28 -13.58 -3.64
C ARG A 137 34.06 -14.11 -2.88
N ILE A 138 32.86 -13.70 -3.26
CA ILE A 138 31.60 -14.10 -2.59
C ILE A 138 31.01 -15.34 -3.27
N PHE A 139 31.06 -15.38 -4.60
CA PHE A 139 30.58 -16.49 -5.40
C PHE A 139 31.61 -16.83 -6.48
N ILE A 140 31.75 -18.10 -6.83
CA ILE A 140 32.44 -18.48 -8.06
C ILE A 140 31.50 -18.28 -9.26
N MET A 141 32.07 -18.11 -10.46
CA MET A 141 31.29 -17.98 -11.70
C MET A 141 30.74 -19.34 -12.20
N ASN A 142 30.20 -20.15 -11.29
CA ASN A 142 29.55 -21.43 -11.60
C ASN A 142 28.44 -21.71 -10.58
N ALA A 143 27.21 -21.31 -10.92
CA ALA A 143 26.05 -21.45 -10.05
C ALA A 143 25.76 -22.91 -9.65
N ALA A 144 25.97 -23.85 -10.57
CA ALA A 144 25.70 -25.27 -10.33
C ALA A 144 26.67 -25.89 -9.31
N ARG A 145 27.93 -25.44 -9.29
CA ARG A 145 28.91 -25.83 -8.28
C ARG A 145 28.71 -25.08 -6.97
N GLU A 146 28.43 -23.78 -7.04
CA GLU A 146 28.23 -22.94 -5.86
C GLU A 146 27.08 -23.45 -4.99
N LYS A 147 25.93 -23.78 -5.59
CA LYS A 147 24.75 -24.31 -4.88
C LYS A 147 24.95 -25.68 -4.24
N LYS A 148 25.94 -26.46 -4.72
CA LYS A 148 26.27 -27.79 -4.18
C LYS A 148 27.20 -27.72 -2.98
N LYS A 149 27.81 -26.56 -2.70
CA LYS A 149 28.65 -26.40 -1.51
C LYS A 149 27.79 -26.55 -0.26
N LYS A 150 28.22 -27.39 0.69
CA LYS A 150 27.56 -27.54 2.00
C LYS A 150 27.38 -26.20 2.74
N GLY A 151 28.21 -25.21 2.42
CA GLY A 151 28.13 -23.87 2.97
C GLY A 151 26.96 -23.01 2.47
N PHE A 152 26.32 -23.36 1.35
CA PHE A 152 25.27 -22.53 0.74
C PHE A 152 23.92 -22.69 1.47
N THR A 153 23.83 -22.13 2.68
CA THR A 153 22.67 -22.25 3.57
C THR A 153 22.27 -20.89 4.13
N MET A 154 20.99 -20.74 4.51
CA MET A 154 20.51 -19.52 5.18
C MET A 154 21.24 -19.26 6.51
N ALA A 155 21.65 -20.30 7.23
CA ALA A 155 22.43 -20.15 8.46
C ALA A 155 23.76 -19.44 8.21
N ASN A 156 24.47 -19.80 7.14
CA ASN A 156 25.70 -19.13 6.74
C ASN A 156 25.45 -17.75 6.14
N MET A 157 24.33 -17.55 5.44
CA MET A 157 23.92 -16.22 4.99
C MET A 157 23.69 -15.27 6.17
N ARG A 158 23.03 -15.72 7.24
CA ARG A 158 22.88 -14.93 8.47
C ARG A 158 24.21 -14.56 9.15
N LYS A 159 25.27 -15.33 8.88
CA LYS A 159 26.65 -15.04 9.33
C LYS A 159 27.45 -14.15 8.36
N GLY A 160 26.81 -13.57 7.34
CA GLY A 160 27.44 -12.65 6.39
C GLY A 160 28.11 -13.32 5.18
N LEU A 161 27.87 -14.62 4.95
CA LEU A 161 28.35 -15.30 3.75
C LEU A 161 27.34 -15.20 2.60
N TYR A 162 27.79 -15.43 1.36
CA TYR A 162 26.94 -15.46 0.17
C TYR A 162 26.06 -14.19 0.05
N CYS A 163 24.75 -14.37 -0.11
CA CYS A 163 23.76 -13.29 -0.20
C CYS A 163 23.82 -12.36 1.02
N GLY A 164 24.06 -12.93 2.21
CA GLY A 164 24.13 -12.20 3.46
C GLY A 164 25.33 -11.28 3.60
N HIS A 165 26.32 -11.36 2.69
CA HIS A 165 27.42 -10.38 2.67
C HIS A 165 26.90 -8.95 2.50
N CYS A 166 25.89 -8.77 1.64
CA CYS A 166 25.25 -7.48 1.39
C CYS A 166 23.83 -7.41 1.99
N HIS A 167 23.08 -8.52 1.97
CA HIS A 167 21.75 -8.62 2.56
C HIS A 167 21.82 -8.81 4.09
N ASN A 168 22.36 -7.81 4.78
CA ASN A 168 22.68 -7.81 6.20
C ASN A 168 21.92 -6.74 7.02
N GLY A 169 20.99 -6.03 6.38
CA GLY A 169 20.25 -4.93 6.99
C GLY A 169 20.98 -3.57 6.98
N LYS A 170 22.23 -3.53 6.51
CA LYS A 170 23.03 -2.29 6.37
C LYS A 170 23.16 -1.87 4.91
N ARG A 171 23.64 -2.77 4.04
CA ARG A 171 23.82 -2.48 2.60
C ARG A 171 22.57 -2.77 1.78
N ALA A 172 21.82 -3.81 2.17
CA ALA A 172 20.54 -4.17 1.60
C ALA A 172 19.65 -4.80 2.69
N PHE A 173 18.40 -5.09 2.35
CA PHE A 173 17.48 -5.77 3.27
C PHE A 173 18.10 -7.06 3.84
N SER A 174 17.84 -7.36 5.11
CA SER A 174 18.48 -8.48 5.80
C SER A 174 17.91 -9.84 5.36
N VAL A 175 18.77 -10.85 5.22
CA VAL A 175 18.36 -12.26 5.07
C VAL A 175 17.72 -12.84 6.34
N ALA A 176 17.83 -12.15 7.47
CA ALA A 176 17.20 -12.54 8.73
C ALA A 176 15.78 -11.98 8.88
N ASP A 177 15.37 -11.02 8.04
CA ASP A 177 14.04 -10.42 8.10
C ASP A 177 13.01 -11.34 7.44
N LEU A 178 12.10 -11.87 8.25
CA LEU A 178 11.03 -12.78 7.81
C LEU A 178 10.07 -12.12 6.83
N ALA A 179 9.86 -10.80 6.92
CA ALA A 179 9.01 -10.07 5.97
C ALA A 179 9.64 -10.00 4.57
N MET A 180 10.94 -10.23 4.45
CA MET A 180 11.69 -10.11 3.20
C MET A 180 11.96 -11.45 2.50
N CYS A 181 11.60 -12.58 3.10
CA CYS A 181 11.87 -13.90 2.52
C CYS A 181 11.29 -14.05 1.10
N LYS A 182 10.07 -13.54 0.86
CA LYS A 182 9.40 -13.57 -0.45
C LYS A 182 10.15 -12.81 -1.55
N ARG A 183 11.08 -11.90 -1.21
CA ARG A 183 11.89 -11.16 -2.20
C ARG A 183 12.85 -12.06 -2.96
N CYS A 184 13.33 -13.13 -2.31
CA CYS A 184 14.20 -14.13 -2.92
C CYS A 184 13.44 -15.42 -3.22
N HIS A 185 12.49 -15.80 -2.35
CA HIS A 185 11.79 -17.08 -2.39
C HIS A 185 10.33 -16.91 -2.87
N PRO A 186 10.08 -16.86 -4.19
CA PRO A 186 8.77 -16.50 -4.74
C PRO A 186 7.67 -17.54 -4.45
N LYS A 187 8.03 -18.77 -4.09
CA LYS A 187 7.10 -19.88 -3.83
C LYS A 187 7.00 -20.26 -2.34
N GLN A 188 7.39 -19.39 -1.41
CA GLN A 188 7.13 -19.64 0.02
C GLN A 188 5.63 -19.49 0.30
N LEU A 189 4.95 -20.63 0.36
CA LEU A 189 3.64 -20.86 0.94
C LEU A 189 3.82 -21.75 2.17
#